data_AF-A0A061JR82-F1
#
_entry.id   AF-A0A061JR82-F1
#
_cell.length_a   1.000
_cell.length_b   1.000
_cell.length_c   1.000
_cell.angle_alpha   90.00
_cell.angle_beta   90.00
_cell.angle_gamma   90.00
#
_symmetry.space_group_name_H-M   'P 1'
#
loop_
_entity.id
_entity.type
_entity.pdbx_description
1 polymer ?
#
loop_
_entity_poly.entity_id
_entity_poly.type
_entity_poly.pdbx_seq_one_letter_code
_entity_poly.pdbx_strand_id
1 'polypeptide(L)'
;MKMKRPDTLPEWFDLEKYRGCAGFGPVEWWACLEKRQGAWQVVPHLVTEEPSSTLTALAHTRARPLADASRTREIIDRLATRRPVRSATWVELGRAARIDRLADSEQAHAWRALGADIQPTDEATPAIGALMIPGWLDHEADAAVAIVDLSAPYSVVMSAFQVWLKQARAAAQAARNRPKTDKWAEYGLLPYLDLQIWCLETDANIPEPMMAKAIHPPCEKEACIRCSGTDWIGDTLAPLARSLMADLSPLRALAAENIEEWAKAQRSALLQGNFQP
;
A
#
# COMPACT_ATOMS: atom_id res chain seq x y z
N MET A 1 20.22 -29.61 -15.29
CA MET A 1 19.52 -29.41 -13.95
C MET A 1 18.12 -30.02 -14.00
N LYS A 2 18.06 -31.38 -13.98
CA LYS A 2 16.90 -32.29 -13.87
C LYS A 2 15.85 -31.75 -12.89
N MET A 3 14.92 -30.91 -13.40
CA MET A 3 13.68 -30.28 -12.88
C MET A 3 12.99 -31.18 -11.86
N LYS A 4 13.34 -31.11 -10.57
CA LYS A 4 12.59 -31.48 -9.34
C LYS A 4 11.09 -31.61 -9.63
N ARG A 5 10.57 -32.82 -9.85
CA ARG A 5 9.15 -33.23 -9.89
C ARG A 5 8.22 -32.01 -9.82
N PRO A 6 7.64 -31.58 -10.92
CA PRO A 6 6.60 -30.55 -11.12
C PRO A 6 5.58 -30.54 -9.98
N ASP A 7 5.97 -31.39 -8.85
CA ASP A 7 4.86 -31.39 -7.87
C ASP A 7 5.33 -30.82 -6.53
N THR A 8 6.57 -30.14 -6.53
CA THR A 8 6.85 -29.83 -5.11
C THR A 8 6.93 -28.31 -4.95
N LEU A 9 5.97 -27.71 -4.28
CA LEU A 9 6.00 -26.30 -3.85
C LEU A 9 7.32 -25.98 -3.13
N PRO A 10 7.80 -24.67 -3.24
CA PRO A 10 9.03 -24.32 -2.52
C PRO A 10 8.90 -24.56 -1.01
N GLU A 11 10.06 -25.04 -0.44
CA GLU A 11 10.07 -25.44 1.00
C GLU A 11 9.63 -24.27 1.89
N TRP A 12 9.82 -23.09 1.43
CA TRP A 12 9.51 -21.94 2.31
C TRP A 12 8.01 -21.61 2.28
N PHE A 13 7.29 -22.09 1.24
CA PHE A 13 5.87 -21.68 1.10
C PHE A 13 5.00 -22.38 2.15
N ASP A 14 4.32 -21.55 2.85
CA ASP A 14 3.39 -22.02 3.91
C ASP A 14 2.19 -21.07 3.99
N LEU A 15 0.96 -21.69 3.83
CA LEU A 15 -0.24 -20.83 3.78
C LEU A 15 -0.52 -20.17 5.14
N GLU A 16 -0.09 -20.75 6.15
CA GLU A 16 -0.32 -20.19 7.49
C GLU A 16 0.32 -18.81 7.65
N LYS A 17 1.36 -18.56 6.89
CA LYS A 17 2.02 -17.24 7.00
C LYS A 17 1.12 -16.12 6.47
N TYR A 18 0.05 -16.54 5.80
CA TYR A 18 -0.79 -15.50 5.16
C TYR A 18 -2.13 -15.36 5.90
N ARG A 19 -2.34 -16.02 6.96
CA ARG A 19 -3.65 -16.02 7.65
C ARG A 19 -3.97 -14.62 8.17
N GLY A 20 -3.00 -13.84 8.36
CA GLY A 20 -3.23 -12.47 8.90
C GLY A 20 -3.81 -11.52 7.84
N CYS A 21 -3.93 -12.01 6.62
CA CYS A 21 -4.42 -11.11 5.55
C CYS A 21 -5.93 -10.88 5.67
N ALA A 22 -6.56 -11.76 6.38
CA ALA A 22 -8.04 -11.61 6.50
C ALA A 22 -8.40 -10.29 7.18
N GLY A 23 -7.44 -9.74 7.86
CA GLY A 23 -7.75 -8.49 8.59
C GLY A 23 -7.14 -7.27 7.89
N PHE A 24 -6.66 -7.53 6.74
CA PHE A 24 -5.95 -6.39 6.12
C PHE A 24 -6.96 -5.35 5.64
N GLY A 25 -6.55 -4.11 5.93
CA GLY A 25 -7.18 -2.96 5.25
C GLY A 25 -6.33 -2.45 4.08
N PRO A 26 -6.74 -1.44 3.45
CA PRO A 26 -6.05 -0.93 2.26
C PRO A 26 -4.57 -0.63 2.54
N VAL A 27 -4.29 -0.13 3.72
CA VAL A 27 -2.88 0.24 4.02
C VAL A 27 -2.01 -1.01 4.06
N GLU A 28 -2.50 -2.00 4.74
CA GLU A 28 -1.70 -3.25 4.83
C GLU A 28 -1.55 -3.90 3.45
N TRP A 29 -2.65 -3.87 2.66
CA TRP A 29 -2.55 -4.48 1.32
C TRP A 29 -1.54 -3.71 0.46
N TRP A 30 -1.62 -2.44 0.50
CA TRP A 30 -0.66 -1.65 -0.33
C TRP A 30 0.78 -1.96 0.08
N ALA A 31 1.03 -1.91 1.39
CA ALA A 31 2.41 -2.17 1.86
C ALA A 31 2.92 -3.52 1.37
N CYS A 32 2.09 -4.52 1.47
CA CYS A 32 2.54 -5.88 1.07
C CYS A 32 2.69 -5.96 -0.46
N LEU A 33 1.81 -5.36 -1.21
CA LEU A 33 1.85 -5.51 -2.68
C LEU A 33 2.97 -4.65 -3.27
N GLU A 34 3.28 -3.60 -2.69
CA GLU A 34 4.37 -2.75 -3.19
C GLU A 34 5.71 -3.50 -3.19
N LYS A 35 5.94 -4.21 -2.16
CA LYS A 35 7.21 -4.98 -2.12
C LYS A 35 7.27 -6.01 -3.24
N ARG A 36 6.21 -6.53 -3.53
CA ARG A 36 6.19 -7.60 -4.55
C ARG A 36 6.22 -7.01 -5.97
N GLN A 37 5.62 -5.81 -6.01
CA GLN A 37 5.59 -5.22 -7.36
C GLN A 37 7.02 -4.99 -7.87
N GLY A 38 7.88 -4.56 -6.98
CA GLY A 38 9.30 -4.38 -7.39
C GLY A 38 9.91 -5.69 -7.91
N ALA A 39 9.68 -6.73 -7.11
CA ALA A 39 10.25 -8.04 -7.52
C ALA A 39 9.63 -8.53 -8.83
N TRP A 40 8.34 -8.32 -8.93
CA TRP A 40 7.63 -8.77 -10.14
C TRP A 40 8.20 -8.09 -11.39
N GLN A 41 8.68 -6.94 -11.35
CA GLN A 41 9.14 -6.19 -12.54
C GLN A 41 10.62 -6.49 -12.83
N VAL A 42 11.32 -6.80 -11.76
CA VAL A 42 12.78 -6.88 -11.95
C VAL A 42 13.18 -8.32 -12.29
N VAL A 43 12.46 -9.29 -11.74
CA VAL A 43 12.92 -10.70 -11.76
C VAL A 43 13.02 -11.19 -13.21
N PRO A 44 12.13 -10.81 -14.09
CA PRO A 44 12.23 -11.35 -15.47
C PRO A 44 13.51 -10.87 -16.17
N HIS A 45 14.12 -9.83 -15.61
CA HIS A 45 15.31 -9.29 -16.33
C HIS A 45 16.60 -9.65 -15.61
N LEU A 46 16.52 -10.32 -14.59
CA LEU A 46 17.76 -10.61 -13.85
C LEU A 46 18.53 -11.75 -14.53
N VAL A 47 19.60 -11.35 -15.40
CA VAL A 47 20.48 -12.29 -16.14
C VAL A 47 21.61 -12.74 -15.22
N THR A 48 21.48 -13.58 -14.25
CA THR A 48 22.22 -14.34 -13.22
C THR A 48 23.73 -14.19 -13.41
N GLU A 49 24.50 -13.47 -12.29
CA GLU A 49 25.67 -14.13 -11.65
C GLU A 49 25.93 -13.52 -10.27
N GLU A 50 24.90 -12.63 -9.69
CA GLU A 50 25.13 -12.24 -8.29
C GLU A 50 23.79 -11.85 -7.64
N PRO A 51 23.71 -12.41 -6.34
CA PRO A 51 22.44 -12.11 -5.65
C PRO A 51 22.23 -10.59 -5.49
N SER A 52 21.46 -10.03 -6.35
CA SER A 52 21.07 -8.61 -6.29
C SER A 52 20.26 -8.30 -5.02
N SER A 53 20.53 -7.23 -4.31
CA SER A 53 19.73 -6.70 -3.18
C SER A 53 18.24 -7.04 -3.34
N THR A 54 17.81 -7.25 -4.54
CA THR A 54 16.39 -7.60 -4.77
C THR A 54 16.10 -9.05 -4.33
N LEU A 55 17.06 -9.94 -4.61
CA LEU A 55 16.82 -11.34 -4.22
C LEU A 55 16.88 -11.50 -2.69
N THR A 56 17.74 -10.69 -2.10
CA THR A 56 17.77 -10.72 -0.62
C THR A 56 16.45 -10.18 -0.04
N ALA A 57 15.97 -9.11 -0.59
CA ALA A 57 14.69 -8.57 -0.11
C ALA A 57 13.54 -9.56 -0.31
N LEU A 58 13.61 -10.32 -1.39
CA LEU A 58 12.54 -11.32 -1.64
C LEU A 58 12.62 -12.45 -0.60
N ALA A 59 13.86 -12.86 -0.36
CA ALA A 59 13.99 -13.92 0.66
C ALA A 59 13.38 -13.46 1.99
N HIS A 60 13.62 -12.20 2.27
CA HIS A 60 13.03 -11.68 3.52
C HIS A 60 11.49 -11.65 3.44
N THR A 61 10.99 -11.24 2.26
CA THR A 61 9.52 -11.20 2.12
C THR A 61 8.94 -12.63 2.23
N ARG A 62 9.66 -13.62 1.87
CA ARG A 62 9.15 -15.01 1.94
C ARG A 62 9.19 -15.52 3.38
N ALA A 63 10.21 -15.07 4.05
CA ALA A 63 10.27 -15.52 5.45
C ALA A 63 9.19 -14.85 6.30
N ARG A 64 8.84 -13.64 5.85
CA ARG A 64 7.81 -12.87 6.57
C ARG A 64 6.95 -12.12 5.55
N PRO A 65 6.02 -12.85 5.01
CA PRO A 65 5.32 -12.36 3.81
C PRO A 65 4.38 -11.19 4.14
N LEU A 66 4.16 -10.97 5.45
CA LEU A 66 3.26 -9.84 5.75
C LEU A 66 4.09 -8.64 6.25
N ALA A 67 3.79 -7.51 5.64
CA ALA A 67 4.52 -6.31 6.05
C ALA A 67 4.40 -6.04 7.55
N ASP A 68 5.63 -5.79 8.15
CA ASP A 68 5.62 -5.39 9.57
C ASP A 68 5.14 -3.94 9.73
N ALA A 69 4.30 -3.72 10.75
CA ALA A 69 3.72 -2.38 11.01
C ALA A 69 4.80 -1.30 11.07
N SER A 70 5.98 -1.62 11.58
CA SER A 70 7.07 -0.63 11.69
C SER A 70 7.65 -0.27 10.32
N ARG A 71 7.69 -1.13 9.51
CA ARG A 71 8.19 -0.86 8.15
C ARG A 71 7.15 -0.13 7.30
N THR A 72 5.84 -0.50 7.54
CA THR A 72 4.76 0.23 6.85
C THR A 72 4.77 1.72 7.22
N ARG A 73 5.19 1.99 8.42
CA ARG A 73 5.25 3.39 8.88
C ARG A 73 6.43 4.12 8.24
N GLU A 74 7.58 3.53 8.15
CA GLU A 74 8.77 4.12 7.51
C GLU A 74 8.54 4.38 6.02
N ILE A 75 7.90 3.49 5.35
CA ILE A 75 7.63 3.65 3.91
C ILE A 75 6.62 4.78 3.68
N ILE A 76 5.72 4.86 4.64
CA ILE A 76 4.70 5.93 4.52
C ILE A 76 5.35 7.30 4.80
N ASP A 77 6.28 7.34 5.62
CA ASP A 77 6.96 8.60 5.98
C ASP A 77 7.94 9.00 4.87
N ARG A 78 8.54 8.08 4.24
CA ARG A 78 9.53 8.37 3.19
C ARG A 78 8.84 8.79 1.89
N LEU A 79 7.75 8.28 1.63
CA LEU A 79 7.01 8.59 0.39
C LEU A 79 6.29 9.94 0.52
N ALA A 80 6.00 10.27 1.72
CA ALA A 80 5.21 11.50 1.93
C ALA A 80 6.15 12.72 1.98
N THR A 81 7.49 12.52 1.96
CA THR A 81 8.26 13.76 2.22
C THR A 81 9.20 14.03 1.05
N ARG A 82 9.27 13.23 -0.06
CA ARG A 82 10.41 13.53 -0.95
C ARG A 82 9.89 13.79 -2.37
N ARG A 83 8.72 14.31 -2.59
CA ARG A 83 8.30 14.61 -3.98
C ARG A 83 8.26 16.13 -4.18
N PRO A 84 8.82 16.52 -5.36
CA PRO A 84 8.82 17.95 -5.66
C PRO A 84 7.41 18.57 -5.54
N VAL A 85 6.42 17.79 -5.86
CA VAL A 85 5.03 18.21 -5.59
C VAL A 85 4.29 17.04 -4.94
N ARG A 86 3.64 17.44 -3.81
CA ARG A 86 2.89 16.36 -3.13
C ARG A 86 1.68 16.96 -2.41
N SER A 87 0.81 16.03 -2.03
CA SER A 87 -0.39 16.51 -1.31
C SER A 87 -0.02 16.91 0.14
N ALA A 88 -0.56 18.11 0.45
CA ALA A 88 -0.28 18.60 1.80
C ALA A 88 -1.02 17.76 2.86
N THR A 89 -0.19 17.53 4.01
CA THR A 89 -0.87 16.83 5.12
C THR A 89 -1.42 17.87 6.11
N TRP A 90 -2.24 17.47 7.06
CA TRP A 90 -2.79 18.39 8.08
C TRP A 90 -1.69 18.94 8.98
N VAL A 91 -0.84 18.09 9.23
CA VAL A 91 0.23 18.54 10.15
C VAL A 91 1.01 19.67 9.49
N GLU A 92 1.21 19.47 8.23
CA GLU A 92 1.98 20.53 7.52
C GLU A 92 1.14 21.81 7.38
N LEU A 93 -0.13 21.63 7.13
CA LEU A 93 -0.99 22.83 7.05
C LEU A 93 -1.14 23.48 8.42
N GLY A 94 -1.26 22.62 9.47
CA GLY A 94 -1.35 23.18 10.84
C GLY A 94 -0.08 23.95 11.22
N ARG A 95 1.04 23.33 10.88
CA ARG A 95 2.30 23.99 11.20
C ARG A 95 2.41 25.32 10.43
N ALA A 96 2.04 25.31 9.11
CA ALA A 96 2.10 26.57 8.32
C ALA A 96 1.18 27.64 8.92
N ALA A 97 0.02 27.22 9.34
CA ALA A 97 -0.92 28.18 9.95
C ALA A 97 -0.35 28.77 11.23
N ARG A 98 0.22 27.87 12.03
CA ARG A 98 0.79 28.35 13.30
C ARG A 98 1.92 29.36 13.03
N ILE A 99 2.80 28.98 12.10
CA ILE A 99 3.95 29.87 11.80
C ILE A 99 3.40 31.22 11.31
N ASP A 100 2.42 31.22 10.42
CA ASP A 100 1.86 32.48 9.90
C ASP A 100 1.18 33.31 10.99
N ARG A 101 0.63 32.60 11.98
CA ARG A 101 -0.02 33.35 13.10
C ARG A 101 1.04 34.02 13.97
N LEU A 102 2.10 33.19 14.17
CA LEU A 102 3.13 33.76 15.06
C LEU A 102 3.84 34.93 14.36
N ALA A 103 3.83 34.88 13.11
CA ALA A 103 4.55 35.94 12.38
C ALA A 103 3.63 37.13 12.12
N ASP A 104 2.33 37.10 12.70
CA ASP A 104 1.31 38.13 12.41
C ASP A 104 1.30 38.51 10.93
N SER A 105 1.39 37.53 10.11
CA SER A 105 1.43 37.80 8.66
C SER A 105 0.02 37.97 8.09
N GLU A 106 -0.17 38.76 7.04
CA GLU A 106 -1.43 38.87 6.29
C GLU A 106 -2.05 37.50 6.01
N GLN A 107 -1.19 36.56 5.98
CA GLN A 107 -1.67 35.18 5.72
C GLN A 107 -2.36 34.60 6.95
N ALA A 108 -2.05 35.18 8.07
CA ALA A 108 -2.74 34.74 9.32
C ALA A 108 -4.24 35.04 9.27
N HIS A 109 -4.57 36.14 8.52
CA HIS A 109 -6.00 36.50 8.39
C HIS A 109 -6.71 35.55 7.41
N ALA A 110 -5.92 35.08 6.41
CA ALA A 110 -6.48 34.11 5.44
C ALA A 110 -6.81 32.77 6.11
N TRP A 111 -5.96 32.40 7.12
CA TRP A 111 -6.26 31.13 7.81
C TRP A 111 -7.49 31.28 8.71
N ARG A 112 -7.74 32.52 9.15
CA ARG A 112 -8.93 32.81 10.00
C ARG A 112 -10.21 32.74 9.17
N ALA A 113 -10.08 33.11 7.87
CA ALA A 113 -11.25 33.10 6.96
C ALA A 113 -11.57 31.66 6.52
N LEU A 114 -10.57 30.74 6.56
CA LEU A 114 -10.78 29.33 6.17
C LEU A 114 -11.30 28.51 7.35
N GLY A 115 -11.82 29.24 8.56
CA GLY A 115 -12.57 28.52 9.61
C GLY A 115 -11.62 27.77 10.56
N ALA A 116 -10.25 28.04 10.64
CA ALA A 116 -9.37 27.27 11.55
C ALA A 116 -9.42 27.86 12.97
N ASP A 117 -10.53 28.41 13.42
CA ASP A 117 -10.50 28.74 14.87
C ASP A 117 -10.41 27.47 15.73
N ILE A 118 -9.72 26.38 15.27
CA ILE A 118 -9.42 25.30 16.22
C ILE A 118 -8.17 25.68 17.01
N GLN A 119 -8.25 26.50 18.05
CA GLN A 119 -7.16 26.84 19.00
C GLN A 119 -6.42 25.58 19.45
N PRO A 120 -5.32 25.22 18.84
CA PRO A 120 -4.57 24.09 19.41
C PRO A 120 -4.27 24.31 20.91
N THR A 121 -5.17 24.05 21.83
CA THR A 121 -4.87 24.21 23.28
C THR A 121 -3.48 23.65 23.60
N ASP A 122 -2.49 24.52 23.80
CA ASP A 122 -1.12 24.53 24.35
C ASP A 122 -0.91 23.41 25.38
N GLU A 123 -1.92 22.50 25.60
CA GLU A 123 -1.65 21.42 26.59
C GLU A 123 -2.02 20.06 25.97
N ALA A 124 -2.01 19.97 24.63
CA ALA A 124 -2.07 18.57 24.14
C ALA A 124 -0.80 18.27 23.33
N THR A 125 0.46 18.18 23.93
CA THR A 125 1.57 17.24 23.69
C THR A 125 1.39 16.50 22.36
N PRO A 126 2.55 16.41 21.36
CA PRO A 126 3.24 15.95 20.14
C PRO A 126 2.62 14.64 19.61
N ALA A 127 1.33 14.35 20.01
CA ALA A 127 0.74 13.11 19.46
C ALA A 127 -0.25 13.46 18.34
N ILE A 128 -0.17 14.75 17.87
CA ILE A 128 -1.02 15.13 16.73
C ILE A 128 -0.12 15.35 15.51
N GLY A 129 1.12 14.72 15.53
CA GLY A 129 2.17 14.92 14.49
C GLY A 129 2.01 13.90 13.35
N ALA A 130 0.74 13.78 12.75
CA ALA A 130 0.79 13.24 11.36
C ALA A 130 -0.61 13.29 10.75
N LEU A 131 -1.43 14.27 10.96
CA LEU A 131 -2.69 14.46 10.23
C LEU A 131 -2.45 14.95 8.80
N MET A 132 -1.98 14.08 7.85
CA MET A 132 -2.00 14.27 6.37
C MET A 132 -3.44 14.31 5.87
N ILE A 133 -4.11 15.40 5.57
CA ILE A 133 -5.42 15.52 4.93
C ILE A 133 -5.40 14.68 3.64
N PRO A 134 -5.96 13.38 3.61
CA PRO A 134 -6.59 13.18 2.28
C PRO A 134 -8.05 13.66 2.28
N GLY A 135 -8.24 14.99 1.90
CA GLY A 135 -9.59 15.19 1.30
C GLY A 135 -10.61 15.67 2.33
N TRP A 136 -10.52 16.96 3.03
CA TRP A 136 -11.89 17.45 3.31
C TRP A 136 -11.81 18.79 4.05
N LEU A 137 -11.67 19.88 3.33
CA LEU A 137 -12.46 21.09 3.68
C LEU A 137 -13.81 21.08 2.94
N ASP A 138 -14.78 20.00 3.22
CA ASP A 138 -16.23 19.94 2.96
C ASP A 138 -16.55 18.89 1.89
N HIS A 139 -16.77 17.62 2.12
CA HIS A 139 -17.43 16.60 1.27
C HIS A 139 -18.14 17.24 0.08
N GLU A 140 -17.89 18.64 -0.19
CA GLU A 140 -18.47 19.24 -1.42
C GLU A 140 -17.39 20.02 -2.18
N ALA A 141 -16.08 19.91 -1.78
CA ALA A 141 -15.30 20.88 -2.60
C ALA A 141 -14.19 20.12 -3.34
N ASP A 142 -14.39 19.62 -4.55
CA ASP A 142 -13.46 19.28 -5.65
C ASP A 142 -12.11 19.97 -5.48
N ALA A 143 -11.70 20.09 -4.09
CA ALA A 143 -10.44 20.85 -4.07
C ALA A 143 -9.34 19.99 -3.41
N ALA A 144 -8.03 19.99 -3.99
CA ALA A 144 -6.82 19.32 -3.47
C ALA A 144 -5.71 20.35 -3.23
N VAL A 145 -4.98 20.12 -2.06
CA VAL A 145 -3.89 21.06 -1.73
C VAL A 145 -2.54 20.35 -1.94
N ALA A 146 -1.66 21.04 -2.60
CA ALA A 146 -0.34 20.42 -2.87
C ALA A 146 0.76 21.26 -2.20
N ILE A 147 1.82 20.52 -1.74
CA ILE A 147 3.07 21.15 -1.28
C ILE A 147 4.10 21.06 -2.42
N VAL A 148 4.66 22.30 -2.67
CA VAL A 148 5.58 22.34 -3.82
C VAL A 148 6.99 22.67 -3.30
N ASP A 149 7.98 21.88 -3.64
CA ASP A 149 9.37 22.17 -3.27
C ASP A 149 9.95 23.23 -4.22
N LEU A 150 10.16 24.38 -3.66
CA LEU A 150 10.57 25.49 -4.55
C LEU A 150 12.07 25.44 -4.82
N SER A 151 12.72 24.57 -4.22
CA SER A 151 14.18 24.48 -4.49
C SER A 151 14.45 23.62 -5.73
N ALA A 152 13.51 22.94 -6.25
CA ALA A 152 13.71 22.07 -7.43
C ALA A 152 13.62 22.93 -8.71
N PRO A 153 14.37 22.43 -9.79
CA PRO A 153 14.28 23.18 -11.06
C PRO A 153 12.83 23.26 -11.57
N TYR A 154 12.46 24.36 -12.20
CA TYR A 154 11.08 24.63 -12.68
C TYR A 154 10.56 23.45 -13.51
N SER A 155 11.43 23.03 -14.39
CA SER A 155 10.96 21.96 -15.30
C SER A 155 10.58 20.70 -14.51
N VAL A 156 11.25 20.45 -13.42
CA VAL A 156 10.97 19.27 -12.58
C VAL A 156 9.67 19.49 -11.79
N VAL A 157 9.43 20.64 -11.32
CA VAL A 157 8.21 20.92 -10.53
C VAL A 157 6.98 20.82 -11.46
N MET A 158 7.07 21.29 -12.65
CA MET A 158 5.89 21.28 -13.54
C MET A 158 5.53 19.84 -13.93
N SER A 159 6.58 19.16 -14.25
CA SER A 159 6.30 17.75 -14.58
C SER A 159 5.68 16.99 -13.40
N ALA A 160 6.19 17.27 -12.24
CA ALA A 160 5.66 16.58 -11.04
C ALA A 160 4.24 17.04 -10.71
N PHE A 161 4.01 18.26 -10.91
CA PHE A 161 2.65 18.77 -10.63
C PHE A 161 1.64 18.12 -11.57
N GLN A 162 1.96 18.03 -12.83
CA GLN A 162 1.03 17.38 -13.78
C GLN A 162 0.70 15.96 -13.35
N VAL A 163 1.81 15.34 -12.95
CA VAL A 163 1.58 13.95 -12.48
C VAL A 163 0.69 13.96 -11.23
N TRP A 164 1.07 14.83 -10.32
CA TRP A 164 0.26 14.89 -9.08
C TRP A 164 -1.20 15.22 -9.39
N LEU A 165 -1.46 16.16 -10.27
CA LEU A 165 -2.83 16.59 -10.58
C LEU A 165 -3.61 15.44 -11.20
N LYS A 166 -3.02 14.73 -12.17
CA LYS A 166 -3.69 13.56 -12.76
C LYS A 166 -4.08 12.53 -11.71
N GLN A 167 -3.13 12.39 -10.81
CA GLN A 167 -3.42 11.41 -9.74
C GLN A 167 -4.54 11.93 -8.83
N ALA A 168 -4.42 13.17 -8.55
CA ALA A 168 -5.44 13.73 -7.65
C ALA A 168 -6.83 13.63 -8.30
N ARG A 169 -6.91 13.74 -9.55
CA ARG A 169 -8.22 13.67 -10.25
C ARG A 169 -8.71 12.22 -10.31
N ALA A 170 -7.77 11.36 -10.64
CA ALA A 170 -8.13 9.94 -10.67
C ALA A 170 -8.62 9.46 -9.30
N ALA A 171 -7.85 9.90 -8.33
CA ALA A 171 -8.28 9.51 -6.97
C ALA A 171 -9.69 10.03 -6.66
N ALA A 172 -9.85 11.25 -7.09
CA ALA A 172 -11.21 11.81 -6.88
C ALA A 172 -12.27 11.00 -7.63
N GLN A 173 -11.86 10.44 -8.76
CA GLN A 173 -12.82 9.65 -9.55
C GLN A 173 -12.88 8.20 -9.05
N ALA A 174 -11.68 7.65 -8.69
CA ALA A 174 -11.58 6.27 -8.16
C ALA A 174 -12.33 6.14 -6.83
N ALA A 175 -12.34 7.22 -6.04
CA ALA A 175 -13.22 7.11 -4.85
C ALA A 175 -14.63 6.65 -5.25
N ARG A 176 -14.81 6.57 -6.56
CA ARG A 176 -16.16 6.06 -6.95
C ARG A 176 -16.12 4.56 -7.26
N ASN A 177 -14.79 3.95 -7.35
CA ASN A 177 -14.68 2.49 -7.60
C ASN A 177 -13.69 1.84 -6.64
N ARG A 178 -13.97 1.85 -5.40
CA ARG A 178 -13.12 1.31 -4.32
C ARG A 178 -12.91 -0.20 -4.51
N PRO A 179 -11.53 -0.50 -4.79
CA PRO A 179 -11.26 -1.93 -4.90
C PRO A 179 -11.79 -2.72 -3.68
N LYS A 180 -12.48 -3.76 -3.98
CA LYS A 180 -13.02 -4.61 -2.88
C LYS A 180 -11.89 -5.44 -2.27
N THR A 181 -11.15 -4.81 -1.35
CA THR A 181 -9.95 -5.47 -0.78
C THR A 181 -10.38 -6.58 0.20
N ASP A 182 -11.67 -6.63 0.49
CA ASP A 182 -12.12 -7.61 1.52
C ASP A 182 -12.11 -9.03 0.96
N LYS A 183 -11.98 -9.07 -0.34
CA LYS A 183 -12.07 -10.45 -0.88
C LYS A 183 -10.68 -10.96 -1.27
N TRP A 184 -9.72 -10.08 -1.23
CA TRP A 184 -8.39 -10.48 -1.76
C TRP A 184 -7.79 -11.59 -0.91
N ALA A 185 -8.01 -11.50 0.40
CA ALA A 185 -7.46 -12.60 1.25
C ALA A 185 -8.14 -13.93 0.91
N GLU A 186 -9.41 -13.79 0.66
CA GLU A 186 -10.14 -15.03 0.33
C GLU A 186 -9.67 -15.62 -1.00
N TYR A 187 -9.26 -14.70 -1.84
CA TYR A 187 -8.79 -15.21 -3.14
C TYR A 187 -7.40 -15.83 -3.01
N GLY A 188 -6.72 -15.56 -1.99
CA GLY A 188 -5.32 -16.04 -1.85
C GLY A 188 -4.35 -15.24 -2.73
N LEU A 189 -4.64 -13.96 -2.80
CA LEU A 189 -3.89 -13.11 -3.74
C LEU A 189 -2.40 -13.11 -3.40
N LEU A 190 -2.02 -12.90 -2.08
CA LEU A 190 -0.58 -12.77 -1.77
C LEU A 190 0.15 -14.09 -1.97
N PRO A 191 -0.40 -15.21 -1.47
CA PRO A 191 0.31 -16.46 -1.74
C PRO A 191 0.42 -16.75 -3.24
N TYR A 192 -0.57 -16.39 -3.97
CA TYR A 192 -0.50 -16.58 -5.43
C TYR A 192 0.65 -15.76 -6.03
N LEU A 193 0.76 -14.48 -5.64
CA LEU A 193 1.81 -13.62 -6.21
C LEU A 193 3.20 -14.14 -5.83
N ASP A 194 3.37 -14.60 -4.57
CA ASP A 194 4.69 -15.11 -4.16
C ASP A 194 5.08 -16.35 -4.98
N LEU A 195 4.12 -17.21 -5.24
CA LEU A 195 4.45 -18.41 -6.04
C LEU A 195 4.73 -18.03 -7.49
N GLN A 196 4.03 -16.99 -7.98
CA GLN A 196 4.31 -16.56 -9.37
C GLN A 196 5.70 -15.94 -9.48
N ILE A 197 5.96 -15.15 -8.49
CA ILE A 197 7.31 -14.54 -8.52
C ILE A 197 8.38 -15.63 -8.44
N TRP A 198 8.14 -16.58 -7.61
CA TRP A 198 9.07 -17.72 -7.57
C TRP A 198 9.19 -18.41 -8.94
N CYS A 199 8.00 -18.61 -9.58
CA CYS A 199 8.06 -19.25 -10.91
C CYS A 199 8.88 -18.40 -11.89
N LEU A 200 8.77 -17.12 -11.73
CA LEU A 200 9.56 -16.24 -12.61
C LEU A 200 11.06 -16.35 -12.29
N GLU A 201 11.38 -16.58 -11.08
CA GLU A 201 12.79 -16.63 -10.64
C GLU A 201 13.45 -17.95 -11.06
N THR A 202 12.71 -18.98 -11.00
CA THR A 202 13.37 -20.31 -11.16
C THR A 202 12.98 -20.90 -12.52
N ASP A 203 12.29 -20.05 -13.25
CA ASP A 203 11.75 -20.53 -14.53
C ASP A 203 10.94 -21.81 -14.36
N ALA A 204 10.42 -22.04 -13.12
CA ALA A 204 9.52 -23.19 -12.89
C ALA A 204 8.11 -22.85 -13.39
N ASN A 205 7.36 -23.98 -13.56
CA ASN A 205 5.95 -23.80 -13.97
C ASN A 205 5.03 -24.59 -13.03
N ILE A 206 4.10 -23.80 -12.36
CA ILE A 206 3.13 -24.49 -11.48
C ILE A 206 1.78 -24.57 -12.24
N PRO A 207 1.38 -25.82 -12.57
CA PRO A 207 0.08 -25.92 -13.24
C PRO A 207 -1.04 -25.32 -12.38
N GLU A 208 -2.05 -24.78 -13.06
CA GLU A 208 -3.14 -24.02 -12.40
C GLU A 208 -3.83 -24.88 -11.33
N PRO A 209 -4.08 -26.17 -11.61
CA PRO A 209 -4.73 -26.97 -10.55
C PRO A 209 -3.85 -27.07 -9.30
N MET A 210 -2.58 -27.19 -9.54
CA MET A 210 -1.67 -27.25 -8.37
C MET A 210 -1.61 -25.91 -7.64
N MET A 211 -1.56 -24.82 -8.43
CA MET A 211 -1.57 -23.48 -7.82
C MET A 211 -2.85 -23.28 -6.98
N ALA A 212 -3.95 -23.75 -7.54
CA ALA A 212 -5.23 -23.58 -6.81
C ALA A 212 -5.21 -24.39 -5.51
N LYS A 213 -4.65 -25.58 -5.61
CA LYS A 213 -4.58 -26.42 -4.39
C LYS A 213 -3.62 -25.80 -3.36
N ALA A 214 -2.62 -25.15 -3.96
CA ALA A 214 -1.60 -24.58 -3.04
C ALA A 214 -2.16 -23.38 -2.27
N ILE A 215 -2.99 -22.57 -2.92
CA ILE A 215 -3.38 -21.31 -2.25
C ILE A 215 -4.74 -21.49 -1.57
N HIS A 216 -5.41 -22.69 -1.84
CA HIS A 216 -6.67 -22.99 -1.14
C HIS A 216 -6.66 -24.47 -0.73
N PRO A 217 -6.22 -24.76 0.49
CA PRO A 217 -6.22 -26.18 0.86
C PRO A 217 -7.63 -26.79 0.84
N PRO A 218 -7.65 -28.09 0.55
CA PRO A 218 -8.95 -28.78 0.43
C PRO A 218 -9.85 -28.50 1.65
N CYS A 219 -10.82 -27.68 1.32
CA CYS A 219 -11.82 -27.44 2.39
C CYS A 219 -12.71 -28.68 2.56
N GLU A 220 -12.81 -29.22 3.78
CA GLU A 220 -13.64 -30.41 4.11
C GLU A 220 -15.09 -30.20 3.70
N LYS A 221 -15.38 -28.91 3.30
CA LYS A 221 -16.82 -28.73 2.97
C LYS A 221 -17.04 -28.83 1.46
N GLU A 222 -17.46 -29.98 0.88
CA GLU A 222 -17.79 -30.39 -0.50
C GLU A 222 -18.63 -29.33 -1.21
N ALA A 223 -18.84 -28.09 -0.44
CA ALA A 223 -19.67 -27.10 -1.17
C ALA A 223 -18.89 -25.79 -1.34
N CYS A 224 -17.50 -25.84 -1.19
CA CYS A 224 -16.87 -24.52 -1.37
C CYS A 224 -16.55 -24.31 -2.86
N ILE A 225 -17.54 -23.61 -3.55
CA ILE A 225 -17.49 -23.20 -4.97
C ILE A 225 -16.04 -22.90 -5.37
N ARG A 226 -15.16 -22.76 -4.31
CA ARG A 226 -13.79 -22.37 -4.69
C ARG A 226 -12.86 -23.59 -4.70
N CYS A 227 -13.40 -24.73 -4.31
CA CYS A 227 -12.57 -25.94 -4.18
C CYS A 227 -12.88 -26.88 -5.35
N SER A 228 -13.90 -26.40 -6.30
CA SER A 228 -14.28 -27.46 -7.25
C SER A 228 -14.09 -26.96 -8.69
N GLY A 229 -13.26 -25.63 -8.79
CA GLY A 229 -13.00 -25.22 -10.20
C GLY A 229 -11.82 -24.24 -10.25
N THR A 230 -10.77 -24.68 -11.12
CA THR A 230 -9.54 -23.87 -11.34
C THR A 230 -9.85 -22.64 -12.18
N ASP A 231 -11.22 -22.49 -12.52
CA ASP A 231 -11.52 -21.42 -13.49
C ASP A 231 -11.39 -20.05 -12.84
N TRP A 232 -11.51 -19.94 -11.53
CA TRP A 232 -11.48 -18.60 -10.92
C TRP A 232 -10.06 -18.03 -10.94
N ILE A 233 -9.02 -19.03 -10.83
CA ILE A 233 -7.64 -18.48 -10.91
C ILE A 233 -7.46 -17.73 -12.24
N GLY A 234 -7.93 -18.32 -13.26
CA GLY A 234 -7.71 -17.72 -14.61
C GLY A 234 -8.66 -16.56 -14.86
N ASP A 235 -9.83 -16.64 -14.34
CA ASP A 235 -10.85 -15.63 -14.73
C ASP A 235 -10.80 -14.44 -13.76
N THR A 236 -10.30 -14.69 -12.56
CA THR A 236 -10.47 -13.58 -11.58
C THR A 236 -9.09 -13.25 -11.00
N LEU A 237 -8.48 -14.21 -10.40
CA LEU A 237 -7.30 -13.93 -9.56
C LEU A 237 -6.12 -13.49 -10.43
N ALA A 238 -5.88 -14.20 -11.52
CA ALA A 238 -4.68 -13.87 -12.34
C ALA A 238 -4.79 -12.47 -12.94
N PRO A 239 -5.94 -12.13 -13.57
CA PRO A 239 -6.02 -10.75 -14.11
C PRO A 239 -5.92 -9.69 -12.99
N LEU A 240 -6.57 -10.00 -11.95
CA LEU A 240 -6.46 -9.05 -10.82
C LEU A 240 -4.99 -8.85 -10.40
N ALA A 241 -4.25 -9.96 -10.18
CA ALA A 241 -2.83 -9.86 -9.75
C ALA A 241 -2.03 -9.07 -10.79
N ARG A 242 -2.26 -9.36 -12.05
CA ARG A 242 -1.51 -8.66 -13.12
C ARG A 242 -1.82 -7.16 -13.09
N SER A 243 -3.12 -6.88 -13.04
CA SER A 243 -3.48 -5.45 -13.01
C SER A 243 -2.85 -4.73 -11.81
N LEU A 244 -2.84 -5.38 -10.68
CA LEU A 244 -2.27 -4.72 -9.48
C LEU A 244 -0.75 -4.60 -9.60
N MET A 245 -0.14 -5.59 -10.13
CA MET A 245 1.34 -5.51 -10.24
C MET A 245 1.73 -4.50 -11.31
N ALA A 246 0.77 -4.26 -12.23
CA ALA A 246 1.06 -3.24 -13.24
C ALA A 246 0.88 -1.83 -12.68
N ASP A 247 -0.15 -1.72 -11.78
CA ASP A 247 -0.43 -0.35 -11.29
C ASP A 247 -1.05 -0.42 -9.88
N LEU A 248 -0.28 0.17 -8.90
CA LEU A 248 -0.80 0.12 -7.52
C LEU A 248 -1.33 1.50 -7.10
N SER A 249 -1.42 2.39 -8.09
CA SER A 249 -1.77 3.78 -7.74
C SER A 249 -3.14 3.87 -7.07
N PRO A 250 -4.08 3.12 -7.58
CA PRO A 250 -5.40 3.23 -6.92
C PRO A 250 -5.36 2.74 -5.47
N LEU A 251 -4.71 1.64 -5.27
CA LEU A 251 -4.62 1.13 -3.88
C LEU A 251 -3.78 2.08 -3.01
N ARG A 252 -2.77 2.61 -3.60
CA ARG A 252 -1.96 3.59 -2.84
C ARG A 252 -2.84 4.77 -2.40
N ALA A 253 -3.63 5.26 -3.30
CA ALA A 253 -4.54 6.36 -2.95
C ALA A 253 -5.50 5.96 -1.83
N LEU A 254 -6.02 4.73 -2.00
CA LEU A 254 -6.94 4.24 -0.96
C LEU A 254 -6.21 4.08 0.38
N ALA A 255 -5.03 3.58 0.32
CA ALA A 255 -4.25 3.42 1.57
C ALA A 255 -3.97 4.79 2.20
N ALA A 256 -3.68 5.72 1.37
CA ALA A 256 -3.41 7.07 1.90
C ALA A 256 -4.66 7.65 2.59
N GLU A 257 -5.83 7.27 2.10
CA GLU A 257 -7.08 7.77 2.73
C GLU A 257 -7.32 7.10 4.09
N ASN A 258 -6.74 5.89 4.18
CA ASN A 258 -7.13 5.12 5.39
C ASN A 258 -5.98 5.08 6.40
N ILE A 259 -5.05 5.94 6.18
CA ILE A 259 -3.80 5.81 6.97
C ILE A 259 -4.08 6.27 8.42
N GLU A 260 -5.01 7.22 8.56
CA GLU A 260 -5.26 7.72 9.93
C GLU A 260 -6.02 6.66 10.76
N GLU A 261 -6.96 6.14 10.09
CA GLU A 261 -7.70 5.08 10.82
C GLU A 261 -6.79 3.90 11.15
N TRP A 262 -6.02 3.60 10.25
CA TRP A 262 -5.08 2.50 10.52
C TRP A 262 -4.14 2.85 11.68
N ALA A 263 -3.55 4.11 11.66
CA ALA A 263 -2.63 4.53 12.74
C ALA A 263 -3.32 4.50 14.11
N LYS A 264 -4.54 4.96 14.10
CA LYS A 264 -5.30 4.93 15.38
C LYS A 264 -5.49 3.49 15.88
N ALA A 265 -5.81 2.59 14.88
CA ALA A 265 -6.01 1.19 15.28
C ALA A 265 -4.70 0.59 15.82
N GLN A 266 -3.61 1.01 15.28
CA GLN A 266 -2.33 0.43 15.74
C GLN A 266 -1.96 0.97 17.13
N ARG A 267 -2.22 2.21 17.35
CA ARG A 267 -1.93 2.80 18.68
C ARG A 267 -2.80 2.15 19.77
N SER A 268 -4.05 2.04 19.34
CA SER A 268 -4.95 1.39 20.31
C SER A 268 -4.48 -0.04 20.63
N ALA A 269 -4.04 -0.74 19.61
CA ALA A 269 -3.54 -2.11 19.85
C ALA A 269 -2.29 -2.10 20.74
N LEU A 270 -1.46 -1.07 20.57
CA LEU A 270 -0.24 -1.00 21.41
C LEU A 270 -0.60 -0.71 22.86
N LEU A 271 -1.61 0.04 23.09
CA LEU A 271 -1.97 0.39 24.48
C LEU A 271 -2.66 -0.78 25.17
N GLN A 272 -3.19 -1.63 24.37
CA GLN A 272 -3.90 -2.76 24.98
C GLN A 272 -2.95 -3.95 25.14
N GLY A 273 -1.65 -3.77 24.93
CA GLY A 273 -0.66 -4.88 25.08
C GLY A 273 -0.91 -6.00 24.07
N ASN A 274 -1.79 -5.78 23.10
CA ASN A 274 -2.12 -6.87 22.13
C ASN A 274 -1.23 -6.75 20.89
N PHE A 275 -0.04 -6.16 21.16
CA PHE A 275 0.77 -6.03 19.93
C PHE A 275 1.54 -7.33 19.69
N GLN A 276 1.01 -8.09 18.55
CA GLN A 276 1.82 -9.26 18.15
C GLN A 276 2.76 -8.86 17.01
N PRO A 277 4.11 -8.59 17.34
CA PRO A 277 5.06 -8.23 16.27
C PRO A 277 4.79 -9.02 14.98
#